data_AF-A0AAW4KVV8-F1
#
_entry.id   AF-A0AAW4KVV8-F1
#
_cell.length_a   1.000
_cell.length_b   1.000
_cell.length_c   1.000
_cell.angle_alpha   90.00
_cell.angle_beta   90.00
_cell.angle_gamma   90.00
#
_symmetry.space_group_name_H-M   'P 1'
#
loop_
_entity.id
_entity.type
_entity.pdbx_description
1 polymer ?
#
loop_
_entity_poly.entity_id
_entity_poly.type
_entity_poly.pdbx_seq_one_letter_code
_entity_poly.pdbx_strand_id
1 'polypeptide(L)'
;EHKSFLDPFQPQKADETAFWQGVLDTTHRQFIASVKQGRGDRLKDKDHPELFSGLVWSGEQALPLGLIDGLGSASSVARDVVGEKEL
;
A
#
# COMPACT_ATOMS: atom_id res chain seq x y z
N GLU A 1 27.32 -12.68 -15.56
CA GLU A 1 26.06 -13.40 -15.31
C GLU A 1 24.78 -12.54 -15.39
N HIS A 2 24.53 -11.49 -14.56
CA HIS A 2 23.22 -10.77 -14.58
C HIS A 2 23.26 -9.29 -15.00
N LYS A 3 24.28 -8.84 -15.73
CA LYS A 3 24.47 -7.42 -16.07
C LYS A 3 23.32 -6.82 -16.91
N SER A 4 22.55 -7.67 -17.61
CA SER A 4 21.40 -7.30 -18.44
C SER A 4 20.05 -7.63 -17.79
N PHE A 5 20.01 -7.94 -16.50
CA PHE A 5 18.75 -8.19 -15.79
C PHE A 5 17.83 -6.96 -15.87
N LEU A 6 16.55 -7.16 -16.21
CA LEU A 6 15.55 -6.12 -16.47
C LEU A 6 15.82 -5.23 -17.69
N ASP A 7 16.68 -5.65 -18.63
CA ASP A 7 16.83 -4.96 -19.92
C ASP A 7 15.52 -5.03 -20.74
N PRO A 8 14.88 -3.89 -21.08
CA PRO A 8 13.61 -3.87 -21.80
C PRO A 8 13.72 -4.25 -23.28
N PHE A 9 14.95 -4.39 -23.81
CA PHE A 9 15.21 -4.71 -25.22
C PHE A 9 15.54 -6.19 -25.47
N GLN A 10 15.49 -7.03 -24.43
CA GLN A 10 15.73 -8.47 -24.53
C GLN A 10 14.50 -9.27 -24.09
N PRO A 11 14.30 -10.49 -24.62
CA PRO A 11 13.29 -11.40 -24.10
C PRO A 11 13.53 -11.72 -22.62
N GLN A 12 12.46 -11.86 -21.85
CA GLN A 12 12.54 -12.26 -20.44
C GLN A 12 13.07 -13.70 -20.32
N LYS A 13 13.96 -13.93 -19.35
CA LYS A 13 14.42 -15.28 -18.99
C LYS A 13 13.62 -15.81 -17.80
N ALA A 14 13.26 -17.09 -17.84
CA ALA A 14 12.38 -17.69 -16.85
C ALA A 14 12.97 -17.69 -15.42
N ASP A 15 14.28 -17.91 -15.28
CA ASP A 15 15.00 -17.87 -14.02
C ASP A 15 15.06 -16.46 -13.42
N GLU A 16 15.34 -15.45 -14.26
CA GLU A 16 15.33 -14.04 -13.88
C GLU A 16 13.92 -13.56 -13.48
N THR A 17 12.88 -13.95 -14.22
CA THR A 17 11.49 -13.64 -13.87
C THR A 17 11.08 -14.28 -12.54
N ALA A 18 11.43 -15.54 -12.31
CA ALA A 18 11.12 -16.21 -11.04
C ALA A 18 11.84 -15.56 -9.85
N PHE A 19 13.11 -15.18 -10.03
CA PHE A 19 13.85 -14.42 -9.02
C PHE A 19 13.15 -13.09 -8.71
N TRP A 20 12.76 -12.33 -9.74
CA TRP A 20 12.10 -11.05 -9.55
C TRP A 20 10.72 -11.18 -8.91
N GLN A 21 9.96 -12.21 -9.28
CA GLN A 21 8.69 -12.52 -8.63
C GLN A 21 8.88 -12.75 -7.11
N GLY A 22 9.94 -13.46 -6.71
CA GLY A 22 10.26 -13.65 -5.29
C GLY A 22 10.55 -12.34 -4.54
N VAL A 23 11.19 -11.37 -5.21
CA VAL A 23 11.41 -10.02 -4.66
C VAL A 23 10.08 -9.27 -4.49
N LEU A 24 9.21 -9.32 -5.51
CA LEU A 24 7.89 -8.69 -5.48
C LEU A 24 6.99 -9.30 -4.39
N ASP A 25 6.95 -10.62 -4.27
CA ASP A 25 6.17 -11.32 -3.25
C ASP A 25 6.63 -10.95 -1.84
N THR A 26 7.95 -10.86 -1.65
CA THR A 26 8.53 -10.46 -0.35
C THR A 26 8.15 -9.03 -0.01
N THR A 27 8.26 -8.12 -0.97
CA THR A 27 7.91 -6.71 -0.81
C THR A 27 6.41 -6.55 -0.51
N HIS A 28 5.54 -7.28 -1.22
CA HIS A 28 4.09 -7.26 -1.01
C HIS A 28 3.72 -7.77 0.38
N ARG A 29 4.31 -8.87 0.85
CA ARG A 29 4.11 -9.37 2.23
C ARG A 29 4.53 -8.34 3.28
N GLN A 30 5.66 -7.66 3.09
CA GLN A 30 6.13 -6.61 4.01
C GLN A 30 5.18 -5.41 4.04
N PHE A 31 4.67 -4.98 2.89
CA PHE A 31 3.66 -3.94 2.79
C PHE A 31 2.39 -4.32 3.59
N ILE A 32 1.85 -5.52 3.33
CA ILE A 32 0.67 -6.04 4.05
C ILE A 32 0.92 -6.04 5.56
N ALA A 33 2.05 -6.57 6.01
CA ALA A 33 2.38 -6.65 7.43
C ALA A 33 2.43 -5.25 8.07
N SER A 34 3.05 -4.28 7.40
CA SER A 34 3.15 -2.90 7.89
C SER A 34 1.77 -2.24 8.00
N VAL A 35 0.90 -2.43 7.01
CA VAL A 35 -0.48 -1.90 7.05
C VAL A 35 -1.29 -2.55 8.17
N LYS A 36 -1.25 -3.89 8.29
CA LYS A 36 -1.96 -4.60 9.38
C LYS A 36 -1.48 -4.14 10.75
N GLN A 37 -0.17 -3.96 10.94
CA GLN A 37 0.40 -3.45 12.19
C GLN A 37 -0.06 -2.02 12.47
N GLY A 38 -0.03 -1.12 11.48
CA GLY A 38 -0.39 0.28 11.66
C GLY A 38 -1.88 0.51 11.87
N ARG A 39 -2.74 -0.24 11.17
CA ARG A 39 -4.20 -0.08 11.26
C ARG A 39 -4.81 -0.88 12.41
N GLY A 40 -4.23 -2.03 12.77
CA GLY A 40 -4.72 -2.90 13.84
C GLY A 40 -6.18 -3.32 13.63
N ASP A 41 -6.96 -3.36 14.70
CA ASP A 41 -8.37 -3.80 14.69
C ASP A 41 -9.32 -2.90 13.87
N ARG A 42 -8.84 -1.72 13.47
CA ARG A 42 -9.59 -0.83 12.57
C ARG A 42 -9.73 -1.45 11.19
N LEU A 43 -8.69 -2.14 10.70
CA LEU A 43 -8.66 -2.70 9.36
C LEU A 43 -9.66 -3.85 9.21
N LYS A 44 -10.43 -3.86 8.12
CA LYS A 44 -11.46 -4.89 7.85
C LYS A 44 -11.00 -5.97 6.87
N ASP A 45 -9.73 -6.35 6.91
CA ASP A 45 -9.11 -7.28 5.95
C ASP A 45 -9.67 -8.71 5.98
N LYS A 46 -10.22 -9.16 7.11
CA LYS A 46 -10.85 -10.48 7.23
C LYS A 46 -12.09 -10.64 6.36
N ASP A 47 -12.86 -9.56 6.22
CA ASP A 47 -14.11 -9.54 5.45
C ASP A 47 -13.88 -9.00 4.02
N HIS A 48 -12.68 -8.43 3.76
CA HIS A 48 -12.31 -7.76 2.51
C HIS A 48 -10.94 -8.25 1.99
N PRO A 49 -10.85 -9.48 1.43
CA PRO A 49 -9.61 -10.02 0.90
C PRO A 49 -9.03 -9.20 -0.26
N GLU A 50 -9.87 -8.39 -0.94
CA GLU A 50 -9.49 -7.50 -2.04
C GLU A 50 -8.63 -6.31 -1.60
N LEU A 51 -8.51 -6.00 -0.30
CA LEU A 51 -7.76 -4.84 0.20
C LEU A 51 -6.30 -4.79 -0.26
N PHE A 52 -5.70 -5.93 -0.55
CA PHE A 52 -4.30 -6.05 -0.98
C PHE A 52 -4.13 -6.48 -2.44
N SER A 53 -5.18 -6.33 -3.25
CA SER A 53 -5.19 -6.68 -4.68
C SER A 53 -4.52 -5.66 -5.60
N GLY A 54 -4.24 -4.45 -5.10
CA GLY A 54 -3.77 -3.32 -5.89
C GLY A 54 -4.89 -2.42 -6.44
N LEU A 55 -6.16 -2.72 -6.15
CA LEU A 55 -7.28 -1.83 -6.43
C LEU A 55 -7.19 -0.52 -5.62
N VAL A 56 -7.80 0.53 -6.17
CA VAL A 56 -7.85 1.86 -5.57
C VAL A 56 -9.17 2.08 -4.85
N TRP A 57 -9.11 2.83 -3.74
CA TRP A 57 -10.26 3.20 -2.93
C TRP A 57 -10.37 4.72 -2.85
N SER A 58 -11.56 5.26 -3.08
CA SER A 58 -11.84 6.65 -2.71
C SER A 58 -11.78 6.81 -1.19
N GLY A 59 -11.64 8.04 -0.70
CA GLY A 59 -11.66 8.30 0.75
C GLY A 59 -12.94 7.77 1.41
N GLU A 60 -14.09 7.93 0.76
CA GLU A 60 -15.38 7.44 1.25
C GLU A 60 -15.43 5.91 1.35
N GLN A 61 -14.79 5.19 0.43
CA GLN A 61 -14.67 3.73 0.48
C GLN A 61 -13.64 3.28 1.52
N ALA A 62 -12.53 4.01 1.63
CA ALA A 62 -11.42 3.67 2.51
C ALA A 62 -11.78 3.77 4.00
N LEU A 63 -12.70 4.67 4.35
CA LEU A 63 -13.14 4.89 5.72
C LEU A 63 -13.81 3.65 6.35
N PRO A 64 -14.90 3.08 5.78
CA PRO A 64 -15.52 1.87 6.33
C PRO A 64 -14.61 0.63 6.28
N LEU A 65 -13.65 0.58 5.35
CA LEU A 65 -12.63 -0.47 5.26
C LEU A 65 -11.55 -0.36 6.35
N GLY A 66 -11.53 0.75 7.09
CA GLY A 66 -10.57 1.01 8.16
C GLY A 66 -9.17 1.35 7.66
N LEU A 67 -9.04 1.76 6.39
CA LEU A 67 -7.77 2.19 5.80
C LEU A 67 -7.36 3.60 6.25
N ILE A 68 -8.34 4.45 6.58
CA ILE A 68 -8.15 5.81 7.08
C ILE A 68 -8.99 6.04 8.33
N ASP A 69 -8.73 7.15 9.03
CA ASP A 69 -9.42 7.51 10.28
C ASP A 69 -10.53 8.55 10.09
N GLY A 70 -10.54 9.24 8.96
CA GLY A 70 -11.53 10.26 8.66
C GLY A 70 -11.24 10.95 7.34
N LEU A 71 -12.19 11.78 6.92
CA LEU A 71 -12.05 12.67 5.77
C LEU A 71 -11.68 14.07 6.26
N GLY A 72 -10.77 14.73 5.55
CA GLY A 72 -10.33 16.07 5.91
C GLY A 72 -9.47 16.70 4.83
N SER A 73 -9.11 17.96 5.07
CA SER A 73 -8.14 18.72 4.28
C SER A 73 -6.86 18.95 5.09
N ALA A 74 -5.77 19.34 4.41
CA ALA A 74 -4.53 19.72 5.09
C ALA A 74 -4.76 20.81 6.14
N SER A 75 -5.55 21.84 5.85
CA SER A 75 -5.88 22.90 6.81
C SER A 75 -6.70 22.39 8.01
N SER A 76 -7.60 21.41 7.83
CA SER A 76 -8.29 20.81 8.98
C SER A 76 -7.34 20.05 9.89
N VAL A 77 -6.38 19.30 9.33
CA VAL A 77 -5.37 18.59 10.13
C VAL A 77 -4.45 19.59 10.85
N ALA A 78 -4.02 20.65 10.16
CA ALA A 78 -3.19 21.70 10.74
C ALA A 78 -3.86 22.32 11.97
N ARG A 79 -5.12 22.74 11.85
CA ARG A 79 -5.85 23.37 12.97
C ARG A 79 -6.25 22.41 14.07
N ASP A 80 -6.82 21.27 13.71
CA ASP A 80 -7.56 20.41 14.65
C ASP A 80 -6.67 19.34 15.29
N VAL A 81 -5.60 18.92 14.61
CA VAL A 81 -4.68 17.87 15.08
C VAL A 81 -3.33 18.45 15.51
N VAL A 82 -2.74 19.33 14.68
CA VAL A 82 -1.42 19.93 14.96
C VAL A 82 -1.53 21.17 15.86
N GLY A 83 -2.67 21.88 15.80
CA GLY A 83 -2.92 23.09 16.57
C GLY A 83 -2.43 24.38 15.92
N GLU A 84 -2.08 24.35 14.63
CA GLU A 84 -1.62 25.52 13.86
C GLU A 84 -2.82 26.24 13.23
N LYS A 85 -3.15 27.43 13.74
CA LYS A 85 -4.43 28.10 13.48
C LYS A 85 -4.42 28.99 12.24
N GLU A 86 -3.25 29.37 11.76
CA GLU A 86 -3.07 30.37 10.69
C GLU A 86 -2.80 29.72 9.29
N LEU A 87 -3.13 28.43 9.12
CA LEU A 87 -3.02 27.64 7.88
C LEU A 87 -4.39 27.13 7.33
#